data_AF-A0A7C8D316-F1
#
_entry.id   AF-A0A7C8D316-F1
#
_cell.length_a   1.000
_cell.length_b   1.000
_cell.length_c   1.000
_cell.angle_alpha   90.00
_cell.angle_beta   90.00
_cell.angle_gamma   90.00
#
_symmetry.space_group_name_H-M   'P 1'
#
loop_
_entity.id
_entity.type
_entity.pdbx_description
1 polymer ?
#
loop_
_entity_poly.entity_id
_entity_poly.type
_entity_poly.pdbx_seq_one_letter_code
_entity_poly.pdbx_strand_id
1 'polypeptide(L)'
;MVEQSLRKIMSKTVPNIGDHSNNSTIGMIAFLPDSASTSSLTMSVAGTQAVPYNSGLSGLTFAPMDTSMVAAINTISTTYIDPGTGRIWKIVDIDFTSSLSQSIDILSISIGYDLTENVTGLGQQMFDYHAAQLVGSIPASIDIPLTYVADAGAVGLDGGIIHELMITNRPFTVPETMYPDGQVYEITTRHHHLNDNNKIGEVMLIGTSS
;
A
#
# COMPACT_ATOMS: atom_id res chain seq x y z
N MET A 1 -28.70 33.23 -3.85
CA MET A 1 -28.34 31.87 -3.40
C MET A 1 -27.00 31.59 -4.04
N VAL A 2 -25.91 31.73 -3.28
CA VAL A 2 -24.58 31.39 -3.78
C VAL A 2 -24.27 30.03 -3.21
N GLU A 3 -24.27 29.03 -4.10
CA GLU A 3 -23.90 27.66 -3.81
C GLU A 3 -22.48 27.49 -4.33
N GLN A 4 -21.51 27.45 -3.42
CA GLN A 4 -20.12 27.13 -3.76
C GLN A 4 -19.94 25.64 -3.47
N SER A 5 -20.15 24.81 -4.49
CA SER A 5 -19.90 23.37 -4.40
C SER A 5 -18.48 23.09 -4.90
N LEU A 6 -17.65 22.51 -4.04
CA LEU A 6 -16.28 22.13 -4.37
C LEU A 6 -16.16 20.61 -4.34
N ARG A 7 -15.72 20.02 -5.45
CA ARG A 7 -15.54 18.57 -5.58
C ARG A 7 -14.05 18.23 -5.51
N LYS A 8 -13.66 17.34 -4.59
CA LYS A 8 -12.27 16.85 -4.48
C LYS A 8 -12.21 15.33 -4.64
N ILE A 9 -11.21 14.85 -5.36
CA ILE A 9 -11.03 13.44 -5.74
C ILE A 9 -10.03 12.79 -4.75
N MET A 10 -10.39 11.69 -4.07
CA MET A 10 -9.52 11.01 -3.09
C MET A 10 -9.78 9.49 -2.92
N SER A 11 -8.71 8.75 -2.64
CA SER A 11 -8.53 7.31 -2.31
C SER A 11 -9.08 6.17 -3.22
N LYS A 12 -8.25 5.12 -3.40
CA LYS A 12 -8.55 3.78 -3.96
C LYS A 12 -8.74 2.77 -2.81
N THR A 13 -9.67 1.84 -2.97
CA THR A 13 -10.18 0.88 -1.96
C THR A 13 -9.11 0.22 -1.06
N VAL A 14 -9.22 0.43 0.26
CA VAL A 14 -8.50 -0.26 1.36
C VAL A 14 -9.44 -0.32 2.60
N PRO A 15 -9.41 -1.38 3.43
CA PRO A 15 -10.28 -1.52 4.60
C PRO A 15 -10.05 -0.42 5.65
N ASN A 16 -11.16 0.05 6.22
CA ASN A 16 -11.33 0.90 7.42
C ASN A 16 -10.15 1.79 7.83
N ILE A 17 -10.37 3.10 7.81
CA ILE A 17 -9.59 4.08 8.58
C ILE A 17 -9.54 3.64 10.04
N GLY A 18 -8.40 3.08 10.44
CA GLY A 18 -8.13 2.62 11.79
C GLY A 18 -7.56 3.75 12.62
N ASP A 19 -8.39 4.23 13.55
CA ASP A 19 -8.06 5.17 14.62
C ASP A 19 -6.68 4.91 15.23
N HIS A 20 -5.75 5.83 14.96
CA HIS A 20 -4.55 6.00 15.78
C HIS A 20 -4.69 7.32 16.55
N SER A 21 -5.22 7.16 17.76
CA SER A 21 -5.39 8.16 18.82
C SER A 21 -6.63 9.06 18.69
N ASN A 22 -7.67 8.67 19.44
CA ASN A 22 -8.64 9.52 20.12
C ASN A 22 -8.32 11.03 20.01
N ASN A 23 -8.96 11.67 19.03
CA ASN A 23 -9.19 13.12 18.84
C ASN A 23 -8.42 13.90 17.74
N SER A 24 -7.91 13.30 16.67
CA SER A 24 -7.17 14.06 15.62
C SER A 24 -7.89 14.11 14.26
N THR A 25 -8.36 15.30 13.89
CA THR A 25 -9.07 15.71 12.67
C THR A 25 -8.52 15.11 11.35
N ILE A 26 -9.37 14.45 10.55
CA ILE A 26 -8.99 13.87 9.23
C ILE A 26 -9.53 14.75 8.11
N GLY A 27 -9.14 16.02 8.14
CA GLY A 27 -9.55 17.03 7.16
C GLY A 27 -9.80 18.40 7.78
N MET A 28 -9.17 19.45 7.26
CA MET A 28 -9.41 20.84 7.68
C MET A 28 -9.57 21.72 6.45
N ILE A 29 -10.58 22.58 6.48
CA ILE A 29 -10.77 23.63 5.49
C ILE A 29 -10.54 24.96 6.17
N ALA A 30 -9.61 25.75 5.65
CA ALA A 30 -9.45 27.14 6.07
C ALA A 30 -10.18 28.03 5.08
N PHE A 31 -11.06 28.89 5.58
CA PHE A 31 -11.80 29.84 4.76
C PHE A 31 -11.86 31.22 5.42
N LEU A 32 -12.12 32.23 4.61
CA LEU A 32 -12.26 33.62 5.03
C LEU A 32 -13.51 34.21 4.38
N PRO A 33 -14.46 34.73 5.16
CA PRO A 33 -15.56 35.52 4.59
C PRO A 33 -15.06 36.85 4.01
N ASP A 34 -15.51 37.23 2.81
CA ASP A 34 -15.13 38.49 2.15
C ASP A 34 -15.53 39.72 2.98
N SER A 35 -16.58 39.57 3.78
CA SER A 35 -17.06 40.53 4.78
C SER A 35 -17.69 39.78 5.95
N ALA A 36 -17.94 40.45 7.07
CA ALA A 36 -18.53 39.83 8.25
C ALA A 36 -19.80 39.04 7.89
N SER A 37 -19.83 37.74 8.18
CA SER A 37 -20.93 36.86 7.75
C SER A 37 -22.26 37.36 8.29
N THR A 38 -23.27 37.45 7.42
CA THR A 38 -24.58 38.04 7.78
C THR A 38 -25.58 36.98 8.24
N SER A 39 -25.28 35.70 7.99
CA SER A 39 -26.04 34.56 8.49
C SER A 39 -25.10 33.38 8.78
N SER A 40 -25.62 32.38 9.51
CA SER A 40 -24.84 31.19 9.84
C SER A 40 -24.40 30.43 8.58
N LEU A 41 -23.18 29.91 8.59
CA LEU A 41 -22.64 29.04 7.55
C LEU A 41 -22.64 27.60 8.04
N THR A 42 -23.05 26.66 7.19
CA THR A 42 -22.97 25.23 7.51
C THR A 42 -22.16 24.52 6.44
N MET A 43 -21.06 23.90 6.86
CA MET A 43 -20.26 23.02 6.02
C MET A 43 -20.92 21.64 5.93
N SER A 44 -20.93 21.06 4.74
CA SER A 44 -21.24 19.66 4.47
C SER A 44 -19.99 18.95 3.95
N VAL A 45 -19.84 17.68 4.31
CA VAL A 45 -18.85 16.80 3.68
C VAL A 45 -19.50 15.44 3.47
N ALA A 46 -19.48 14.94 2.23
CA ALA A 46 -20.13 13.69 1.87
C ALA A 46 -21.62 13.63 2.29
N GLY A 47 -22.32 14.77 2.20
CA GLY A 47 -23.72 14.91 2.63
C GLY A 47 -23.95 14.96 4.14
N THR A 48 -22.90 14.91 4.95
CA THR A 48 -22.97 15.05 6.41
C THR A 48 -22.70 16.49 6.81
N GLN A 49 -23.59 17.11 7.59
CA GLN A 49 -23.48 18.51 7.99
C GLN A 49 -22.70 18.67 9.29
N ALA A 50 -21.86 19.72 9.37
CA ALA A 50 -21.24 20.17 10.61
C ALA A 50 -22.25 20.96 11.46
N VAL A 51 -21.84 21.24 12.70
CA VAL A 51 -22.45 22.31 13.49
C VAL A 51 -22.29 23.65 12.75
N PRO A 52 -23.36 24.46 12.61
CA PRO A 52 -23.27 25.74 11.93
C PRO A 52 -22.29 26.71 12.61
N TYR A 53 -21.50 27.41 11.82
CA TYR A 53 -20.75 28.57 12.25
C TYR A 53 -21.70 29.77 12.35
N ASN A 54 -21.75 30.41 13.52
CA ASN A 54 -22.63 31.55 13.76
C ASN A 54 -22.35 32.74 12.82
N SER A 55 -23.30 33.65 12.69
CA SER A 55 -23.08 34.91 11.96
C SER A 55 -22.04 35.80 12.66
N GLY A 56 -21.48 36.76 11.92
CA GLY A 56 -20.46 37.71 12.38
C GLY A 56 -19.00 37.27 12.18
N LEU A 57 -18.77 36.16 11.46
CA LEU A 57 -17.41 35.69 11.12
C LEU A 57 -16.75 36.69 10.19
N SER A 58 -15.60 37.22 10.58
CA SER A 58 -14.87 38.27 9.83
C SER A 58 -13.39 37.97 9.65
N GLY A 59 -12.91 36.84 10.17
CA GLY A 59 -11.50 36.44 10.13
C GLY A 59 -11.32 35.02 9.62
N LEU A 60 -10.04 34.61 9.56
CA LEU A 60 -9.65 33.26 9.19
C LEU A 60 -10.37 32.25 10.08
N THR A 61 -11.16 31.38 9.45
CA THR A 61 -11.97 30.38 10.13
C THR A 61 -11.51 28.99 9.68
N PHE A 62 -11.34 28.09 10.64
CA PHE A 62 -10.97 26.71 10.40
C PHE A 62 -12.18 25.81 10.61
N ALA A 63 -12.51 25.05 9.58
CA ALA A 63 -13.57 24.06 9.58
C ALA A 63 -12.97 22.65 9.61
N PRO A 64 -12.80 22.04 10.80
CA PRO A 64 -12.37 20.66 10.90
C PRO A 64 -13.49 19.71 10.47
N MET A 65 -13.13 18.62 9.83
CA MET A 65 -14.03 17.49 9.59
C MET A 65 -14.17 16.69 10.88
N ASP A 66 -15.40 16.45 11.30
CA ASP A 66 -15.69 15.61 12.47
C ASP A 66 -15.70 14.11 12.10
N THR A 67 -15.81 13.25 13.12
CA THR A 67 -15.79 11.79 12.94
C THR A 67 -16.94 11.28 12.07
N SER A 68 -18.09 11.96 12.03
CA SER A 68 -19.24 11.56 11.23
C SER A 68 -19.01 11.84 9.74
N MET A 69 -18.40 12.98 9.42
CA MET A 69 -17.96 13.32 8.06
C MET A 69 -16.92 12.34 7.54
N VAL A 70 -15.94 11.98 8.38
CA VAL A 70 -14.92 10.98 8.03
C VAL A 70 -15.56 9.61 7.76
N ALA A 71 -16.50 9.20 8.62
CA ALA A 71 -17.24 7.96 8.41
C ALA A 71 -18.02 7.99 7.08
N ALA A 72 -18.66 9.11 6.74
CA ALA A 72 -19.38 9.27 5.49
C ALA A 72 -18.44 9.13 4.27
N ILE A 73 -17.28 9.78 4.27
CA ILE A 73 -16.25 9.62 3.22
C ILE A 73 -15.87 8.14 3.03
N ASN A 74 -15.72 7.39 4.13
CA ASN A 74 -15.35 5.98 4.08
C ASN A 74 -16.37 5.10 3.39
N THR A 75 -17.66 5.46 3.44
CA THR A 75 -18.73 4.72 2.77
C THR A 75 -18.88 5.01 1.27
N ILE A 76 -18.25 6.08 0.76
CA ILE A 76 -18.30 6.42 -0.67
C ILE A 76 -17.53 5.38 -1.50
N SER A 77 -18.12 4.94 -2.61
CA SER A 77 -17.46 4.09 -3.61
C SER A 77 -16.48 4.87 -4.47
N THR A 78 -15.41 4.21 -4.92
CA THR A 78 -14.45 4.79 -5.88
C THR A 78 -15.06 4.85 -7.27
N THR A 79 -15.08 6.02 -7.91
CA THR A 79 -15.77 6.25 -9.20
C THR A 79 -14.95 7.00 -10.24
N TYR A 80 -13.92 7.74 -9.83
CA TYR A 80 -13.08 8.53 -10.73
C TYR A 80 -11.83 7.77 -11.14
N ILE A 81 -11.62 7.55 -12.44
CA ILE A 81 -10.38 6.95 -12.94
C ILE A 81 -9.42 8.07 -13.31
N ASP A 82 -8.27 8.13 -12.63
CA ASP A 82 -7.20 9.07 -12.94
C ASP A 82 -6.52 8.68 -14.25
N PRO A 83 -6.54 9.56 -15.27
CA PRO A 83 -5.99 9.26 -16.58
C PRO A 83 -4.45 9.12 -16.59
N GLY A 84 -3.74 9.71 -15.63
CA GLY A 84 -2.27 9.65 -15.55
C GLY A 84 -1.76 8.37 -14.92
N THR A 85 -2.47 7.86 -13.91
CA THR A 85 -2.01 6.69 -13.11
C THR A 85 -2.87 5.45 -13.28
N GLY A 86 -4.07 5.57 -13.87
CA GLY A 86 -5.08 4.52 -13.93
C GLY A 86 -5.72 4.17 -12.57
N ARG A 87 -5.38 4.91 -11.50
CA ARG A 87 -5.96 4.69 -10.17
C ARG A 87 -7.43 5.11 -10.15
N ILE A 88 -8.23 4.39 -9.37
CA ILE A 88 -9.65 4.70 -9.18
C ILE A 88 -9.82 5.35 -7.82
N TRP A 89 -10.34 6.57 -7.81
CA TRP A 89 -10.47 7.45 -6.67
C TRP A 89 -11.95 7.68 -6.31
N LYS A 90 -12.29 7.94 -5.04
CA LYS A 90 -13.60 8.46 -4.61
C LYS A 90 -13.73 9.94 -4.99
N ILE A 91 -14.95 10.42 -5.19
CA ILE A 91 -15.25 11.85 -5.26
C ILE A 91 -15.92 12.24 -3.95
N VAL A 92 -15.33 13.18 -3.23
CA VAL A 92 -15.88 13.74 -2.00
C VAL A 92 -16.41 15.13 -2.29
N ASP A 93 -17.71 15.29 -2.09
CA ASP A 93 -18.40 16.57 -2.22
C ASP A 93 -18.31 17.32 -0.88
N ILE A 94 -17.96 18.60 -0.97
CA ILE A 94 -17.83 19.54 0.15
C ILE A 94 -18.61 20.79 -0.22
N ASP A 95 -19.59 21.16 0.60
CA ASP A 95 -20.42 22.33 0.35
C ASP A 95 -20.47 23.27 1.55
N PHE A 96 -20.67 24.55 1.28
CA PHE A 96 -21.01 25.55 2.29
C PHE A 96 -22.39 26.13 1.98
N THR A 97 -23.27 26.07 2.97
CA THR A 97 -24.65 26.52 2.85
C THR A 97 -24.95 27.64 3.84
N SER A 98 -25.87 28.52 3.45
CA SER A 98 -26.22 29.74 4.17
C SER A 98 -27.66 30.13 3.86
N SER A 99 -28.37 30.75 4.80
CA SER A 99 -29.72 31.26 4.56
C SER A 99 -29.74 32.56 3.76
N LEU A 100 -28.65 33.33 3.79
CA LEU A 100 -28.46 34.54 2.99
C LEU A 100 -27.30 34.40 1.99
N SER A 101 -27.33 35.22 0.94
CA SER A 101 -26.23 35.28 -0.03
C SER A 101 -25.02 35.93 0.61
N GLN A 102 -23.93 35.19 0.72
CA GLN A 102 -22.64 35.65 1.22
C GLN A 102 -21.52 34.92 0.49
N SER A 103 -20.34 35.53 0.46
CA SER A 103 -19.16 35.00 -0.20
C SER A 103 -18.12 34.60 0.84
N ILE A 104 -17.44 33.50 0.55
CA ILE A 104 -16.31 33.01 1.32
C ILE A 104 -15.21 32.62 0.33
N ASP A 105 -13.98 32.92 0.71
CA ASP A 105 -12.77 32.44 0.05
C ASP A 105 -12.29 31.17 0.73
N ILE A 106 -12.14 30.09 -0.03
CA ILE A 106 -11.50 28.87 0.43
C ILE A 106 -9.98 29.01 0.24
N LEU A 107 -9.26 29.07 1.36
CA LEU A 107 -7.82 29.34 1.36
C LEU A 107 -7.00 28.05 1.31
N SER A 108 -7.44 27.01 2.02
CA SER A 108 -6.78 25.70 1.98
C SER A 108 -7.73 24.56 2.33
N ILE A 109 -7.43 23.38 1.78
CA ILE A 109 -8.10 22.11 2.09
C ILE A 109 -7.01 21.08 2.36
N SER A 110 -6.83 20.71 3.63
CA SER A 110 -5.88 19.70 4.07
C SER A 110 -6.64 18.43 4.42
N ILE A 111 -6.26 17.26 3.90
CA ILE A 111 -6.92 15.99 4.22
C ILE A 111 -5.84 14.91 4.36
N GLY A 112 -5.83 14.22 5.50
CA GLY A 112 -4.99 13.05 5.73
C GLY A 112 -5.67 11.79 5.20
N TYR A 113 -4.90 10.90 4.59
CA TYR A 113 -5.38 9.60 4.14
C TYR A 113 -4.24 8.59 4.17
N ASP A 114 -4.61 7.32 4.34
CA ASP A 114 -3.69 6.19 4.20
C ASP A 114 -3.97 5.46 2.89
N LEU A 115 -2.91 4.99 2.25
CA LEU A 115 -2.97 4.17 1.05
C LEU A 115 -2.18 2.88 1.30
N THR A 116 -2.82 1.74 1.04
CA THR A 116 -2.17 0.43 1.08
C THR A 116 -2.29 -0.21 -0.29
N GLU A 117 -1.16 -0.57 -0.88
CA GLU A 117 -1.10 -1.25 -2.17
C GLU A 117 -0.39 -2.60 -2.01
N ASN A 118 -1.04 -3.67 -2.47
CA ASN A 118 -0.39 -4.98 -2.57
C ASN A 118 0.29 -5.09 -3.93
N VAL A 119 1.60 -5.23 -3.94
CA VAL A 119 2.40 -5.48 -5.13
C VAL A 119 2.61 -6.99 -5.25
N THR A 120 2.18 -7.59 -6.37
CA THR A 120 2.33 -9.02 -6.66
C THR A 120 3.09 -9.22 -7.96
N GLY A 121 3.41 -10.47 -8.32
CA GLY A 121 4.08 -10.79 -9.58
C GLY A 121 5.59 -10.49 -9.61
N LEU A 122 6.19 -10.18 -8.46
CA LEU A 122 7.61 -9.86 -8.34
C LEU A 122 8.54 -11.09 -8.50
N GLY A 123 7.99 -12.30 -8.66
CA GLY A 123 8.76 -13.55 -8.65
C GLY A 123 9.87 -13.62 -9.69
N GLN A 124 9.57 -13.32 -10.96
CA GLN A 124 10.57 -13.36 -12.04
C GLN A 124 11.64 -12.27 -11.86
N GLN A 125 11.22 -11.05 -11.52
CA GLN A 125 12.14 -9.93 -11.27
C GLN A 125 13.11 -10.24 -10.13
N MET A 126 12.60 -10.83 -9.04
CA MET A 126 13.44 -11.27 -7.92
C MET A 126 14.37 -12.41 -8.30
N PHE A 127 13.92 -13.37 -9.11
CA PHE A 127 14.76 -14.45 -9.63
C PHE A 127 15.91 -13.91 -10.48
N ASP A 128 15.62 -13.04 -11.45
CA ASP A 128 16.61 -12.46 -12.34
C ASP A 128 17.63 -11.62 -11.55
N TYR A 129 17.15 -10.83 -10.58
CA TYR A 129 18.00 -10.06 -9.68
C TYR A 129 18.94 -10.97 -8.87
N HIS A 130 18.38 -12.02 -8.26
CA HIS A 130 19.14 -13.00 -7.48
C HIS A 130 20.20 -13.71 -8.34
N ALA A 131 19.84 -14.16 -9.55
CA ALA A 131 20.77 -14.81 -10.48
C ALA A 131 21.95 -13.90 -10.87
N ALA A 132 21.69 -12.60 -11.07
CA ALA A 132 22.75 -11.62 -11.36
C ALA A 132 23.71 -11.40 -10.18
N GLN A 133 23.23 -11.50 -8.94
CA GLN A 133 24.08 -11.38 -7.74
C GLN A 133 24.97 -12.62 -7.48
N LEU A 134 24.63 -13.77 -8.07
CA LEU A 134 25.39 -15.02 -7.91
C LEU A 134 26.58 -15.16 -8.87
N VAL A 135 26.81 -14.16 -9.74
CA VAL A 135 27.93 -14.18 -10.70
C VAL A 135 29.26 -14.02 -9.95
N GLY A 136 29.91 -15.15 -9.65
CA GLY A 136 31.28 -15.23 -9.12
C GLY A 136 31.40 -15.89 -7.75
N SER A 137 30.43 -15.70 -6.85
CA SER A 137 30.37 -16.38 -5.54
C SER A 137 28.97 -16.24 -4.93
N ILE A 138 28.59 -17.10 -3.99
CA ILE A 138 27.32 -16.98 -3.25
C ILE A 138 27.52 -15.97 -2.12
N PRO A 139 26.88 -14.79 -2.16
CA PRO A 139 26.97 -13.82 -1.07
C PRO A 139 26.17 -14.31 0.15
N ALA A 140 26.61 -13.92 1.35
CA ALA A 140 25.93 -14.29 2.61
C ALA A 140 24.55 -13.62 2.78
N SER A 141 24.32 -12.50 2.07
CA SER A 141 23.05 -11.78 2.00
C SER A 141 22.91 -11.12 0.63
N ILE A 142 21.68 -10.94 0.17
CA ILE A 142 21.36 -10.19 -1.05
C ILE A 142 20.40 -9.07 -0.65
N ASP A 143 20.88 -7.84 -0.79
CA ASP A 143 20.09 -6.66 -0.51
C ASP A 143 19.10 -6.42 -1.65
N ILE A 144 17.85 -6.10 -1.33
CA ILE A 144 16.83 -5.78 -2.32
C ILE A 144 16.78 -4.26 -2.46
N PRO A 145 17.23 -3.70 -3.60
CA PRO A 145 17.25 -2.26 -3.76
C PRO A 145 15.83 -1.74 -3.90
N LEU A 146 15.46 -0.79 -3.04
CA LEU A 146 14.21 -0.07 -3.13
C LEU A 146 14.49 1.39 -3.40
N THR A 147 13.77 1.96 -4.36
CA THR A 147 13.70 3.41 -4.57
C THR A 147 12.26 3.83 -4.43
N TYR A 148 12.00 4.82 -3.57
CA TYR A 148 10.70 5.46 -3.44
C TYR A 148 10.87 6.97 -3.62
N VAL A 149 9.83 7.62 -4.15
CA VAL A 149 9.74 9.07 -4.28
C VAL A 149 8.39 9.49 -3.76
N ALA A 150 8.37 10.46 -2.85
CA ALA A 150 7.15 11.05 -2.31
C ALA A 150 7.37 12.56 -2.11
N ASP A 151 6.33 13.36 -2.41
CA ASP A 151 6.39 14.81 -2.24
C ASP A 151 6.29 15.21 -0.75
N ALA A 152 5.53 14.46 0.05
CA ALA A 152 5.41 14.61 1.51
C ALA A 152 4.82 13.33 2.15
N GLY A 153 5.03 13.16 3.45
CA GLY A 153 4.46 12.05 4.25
C GLY A 153 5.51 11.02 4.71
N ALA A 154 5.02 9.85 5.14
CA ALA A 154 5.85 8.73 5.54
C ALA A 154 5.42 7.47 4.77
N VAL A 155 6.38 6.59 4.47
CA VAL A 155 6.13 5.30 3.84
C VAL A 155 6.50 4.20 4.82
N GLY A 156 5.53 3.35 5.14
CA GLY A 156 5.76 2.09 5.84
C GLY A 156 5.91 0.97 4.82
N LEU A 157 6.99 0.20 4.95
CA LEU A 157 7.25 -0.97 4.12
C LEU A 157 7.32 -2.17 5.04
N ASP A 158 6.48 -3.16 4.76
CA ASP A 158 6.51 -4.43 5.45
C ASP A 158 6.36 -5.55 4.42
N GLY A 159 6.95 -6.69 4.73
CA GLY A 159 7.03 -7.83 3.83
C GLY A 159 8.32 -8.60 4.01
N GLY A 160 8.30 -9.84 3.52
CA GLY A 160 9.44 -10.72 3.56
C GLY A 160 9.47 -11.62 2.34
N ILE A 161 10.65 -12.12 2.02
CA ILE A 161 10.83 -13.16 1.00
C ILE A 161 11.07 -14.47 1.73
N ILE A 162 10.22 -15.45 1.44
CA ILE A 162 10.47 -16.84 1.80
C ILE A 162 11.20 -17.46 0.61
N HIS A 163 12.46 -17.84 0.82
CA HIS A 163 13.25 -18.57 -0.16
C HIS A 163 13.95 -19.77 0.48
N GLU A 164 14.24 -20.80 -0.31
CA GLU A 164 15.11 -21.92 0.08
C GLU A 164 16.31 -21.97 -0.87
N LEU A 165 17.46 -22.41 -0.37
CA LEU A 165 18.66 -22.59 -1.19
C LEU A 165 18.37 -23.61 -2.30
N MET A 166 18.69 -23.23 -3.54
CA MET A 166 18.64 -24.14 -4.69
C MET A 166 19.55 -25.34 -4.44
N ILE A 167 18.94 -26.53 -4.34
CA ILE A 167 19.53 -27.88 -4.24
C ILE A 167 20.98 -27.88 -3.72
N THR A 168 21.15 -27.91 -2.39
CA THR A 168 22.45 -28.29 -1.84
C THR A 168 22.53 -29.81 -1.84
N ASN A 169 23.39 -30.36 -2.71
CA ASN A 169 23.78 -31.76 -2.58
C ASN A 169 24.40 -31.92 -1.19
N ARG A 170 23.68 -32.57 -0.27
CA ARG A 170 24.30 -32.99 0.99
C ARG A 170 25.37 -34.02 0.65
N PRO A 171 26.58 -33.93 1.25
CA PRO A 171 27.62 -34.91 0.99
C PRO A 171 27.07 -36.30 1.31
N PHE A 172 27.10 -37.18 0.31
CA PHE A 172 26.83 -38.61 0.47
C PHE A 172 28.15 -39.34 0.28
N THR A 173 28.41 -40.32 1.14
CA THR A 173 29.61 -41.15 1.04
C THR A 173 29.25 -42.37 0.21
N VAL A 174 29.86 -42.52 -0.97
CA VAL A 174 29.84 -43.79 -1.71
C VAL A 174 31.08 -44.61 -1.35
N PRO A 175 30.99 -45.96 -1.34
CA PRO A 175 32.17 -46.80 -1.24
C PRO A 175 33.16 -46.50 -2.37
N GLU A 176 34.45 -46.38 -2.05
CA GLU A 176 35.53 -46.07 -3.01
C GLU A 176 35.73 -47.16 -4.07
N THR A 177 35.23 -48.38 -3.84
CA THR A 177 35.33 -49.49 -4.80
C THR A 177 34.11 -50.39 -4.67
N MET A 178 33.42 -50.60 -5.78
CA MET A 178 32.32 -51.57 -5.91
C MET A 178 32.88 -52.76 -6.70
N TYR A 179 33.06 -53.92 -6.04
CA TYR A 179 33.45 -55.16 -6.71
C TYR A 179 32.34 -56.21 -6.58
N PRO A 180 32.18 -57.13 -7.55
CA PRO A 180 31.12 -58.14 -7.48
C PRO A 180 31.44 -59.19 -6.42
N ASP A 181 30.94 -59.01 -5.20
CA ASP A 181 31.09 -59.92 -4.05
C ASP A 181 29.77 -60.55 -3.60
N GLY A 182 28.71 -60.30 -4.36
CA GLY A 182 27.35 -60.76 -4.03
C GLY A 182 26.64 -59.93 -2.97
N GLN A 183 27.24 -58.82 -2.49
CA GLN A 183 26.57 -57.87 -1.60
C GLN A 183 25.72 -56.87 -2.41
N VAL A 184 24.61 -56.45 -1.81
CA VAL A 184 23.75 -55.38 -2.35
C VAL A 184 24.21 -54.05 -1.76
N TYR A 185 24.64 -53.13 -2.63
CA TYR A 185 25.00 -51.77 -2.25
C TYR A 185 23.82 -50.83 -2.54
N GLU A 186 23.35 -50.10 -1.53
CA GLU A 186 22.32 -49.07 -1.67
C GLU A 186 22.97 -47.67 -1.61
N ILE A 187 22.74 -46.85 -2.63
CA ILE A 187 23.14 -45.44 -2.64
C ILE A 187 21.90 -44.59 -2.41
N THR A 188 21.81 -43.97 -1.24
CA THR A 188 20.70 -43.06 -0.91
C THR A 188 21.14 -41.60 -1.08
N THR A 189 20.50 -40.88 -2.00
CA THR A 189 20.59 -39.41 -2.09
C THR A 189 19.35 -38.79 -1.45
N ARG A 190 19.49 -37.62 -0.82
CA ARG A 190 18.36 -36.87 -0.25
C ARG A 190 18.37 -35.46 -0.80
N HIS A 191 17.23 -35.04 -1.33
CA HIS A 191 16.96 -33.70 -1.82
C HIS A 191 15.71 -33.16 -1.11
N HIS A 192 15.54 -31.84 -1.10
CA HIS A 192 14.35 -31.18 -0.59
C HIS A 192 14.01 -30.00 -1.50
N HIS A 193 12.74 -29.87 -1.86
CA HIS A 193 12.19 -28.74 -2.61
C HIS A 193 11.21 -27.98 -1.74
N LEU A 194 11.25 -26.65 -1.82
CA LEU A 194 10.43 -25.74 -1.01
C LEU A 194 8.93 -26.06 -1.03
N ASN A 195 8.41 -26.45 -2.21
CA ASN A 195 6.97 -26.61 -2.42
C ASN A 195 6.55 -28.05 -2.77
N ASP A 196 7.44 -28.85 -3.35
CA ASP A 196 7.11 -30.20 -3.82
C ASP A 196 8.36 -31.01 -4.21
N ASN A 197 8.60 -32.13 -3.51
CA ASN A 197 9.70 -33.05 -3.80
C ASN A 197 9.52 -33.85 -5.10
N ASN A 198 8.34 -33.82 -5.72
CA ASN A 198 8.10 -34.47 -7.02
C ASN A 198 8.70 -33.70 -8.21
N LYS A 199 9.32 -32.54 -7.99
CA LYS A 199 9.98 -31.72 -9.03
C LYS A 199 11.45 -32.05 -9.25
N ILE A 200 11.89 -33.19 -8.73
CA ILE A 200 13.21 -33.75 -9.01
C ILE A 200 13.25 -34.22 -10.45
N GLY A 201 14.07 -33.57 -11.26
CA GLY A 201 14.25 -33.94 -12.66
C GLY A 201 14.99 -35.26 -12.82
N GLU A 202 16.22 -35.36 -12.29
CA GLU A 202 17.09 -36.52 -12.48
C GLU A 202 18.16 -36.61 -11.37
N VAL A 203 18.49 -37.83 -10.95
CA VAL A 203 19.70 -38.14 -10.17
C VAL A 203 20.57 -39.06 -11.01
N MET A 204 21.70 -38.55 -11.50
CA MET A 204 22.64 -39.31 -12.33
C MET A 204 23.82 -39.80 -11.49
N LEU A 205 24.09 -41.11 -11.55
CA LEU A 205 25.26 -41.75 -10.97
C LEU A 205 26.18 -42.21 -12.10
N ILE A 206 27.46 -41.81 -12.08
CA ILE A 206 28.45 -42.23 -13.06
C ILE A 206 29.47 -43.12 -12.36
N GLY A 207 29.60 -44.36 -12.81
CA GLY A 207 30.64 -45.29 -12.40
C GLY A 207 31.61 -45.54 -13.56
N THR A 208 32.88 -45.78 -13.23
CA THR A 208 33.87 -46.29 -14.20
C THR A 208 34.29 -47.68 -13.73
N SER A 209 34.34 -48.64 -14.67
CA SER A 209 34.86 -49.98 -14.44
C SER A 209 36.21 -50.09 -15.12
N SER A 210 37.22 -50.59 -14.41
CA SER A 210 38.54 -50.93 -14.95
C SER A 210 38.72 -52.45 -14.95
#